data_AF-C0B721-F1
#
_entry.id   AF-C0B721-F1
#
_cell.length_a   1.000
_cell.length_b   1.000
_cell.length_c   1.000
_cell.angle_alpha   90.00
_cell.angle_beta   90.00
_cell.angle_gamma   90.00
#
_symmetry.space_group_name_H-M   'P 1'
#
loop_
_entity.id
_entity.type
_entity.pdbx_description
1 polymer ?
#
loop_
_entity_poly.entity_id
_entity_poly.type
_entity_poly.pdbx_seq_one_letter_code
_entity_poly.pdbx_strand_id
1 'polypeptide(L)'
;MKKKISLVVAVLVLVLGLAGCGNAKTVSYDKDTLIQSCDAVFDIIESGSITSDQITEMSDWNQGYLMAQFESQTGVQMEADTFATALEGWKASLEECGDYESHKDYEFEASSTGVTVTAPATFSDRSADLEFVFDENMTLESFTVNAHYGMSEILEKAGLNTLLGMGTVFVMLIFMSFIISLIKYVPALLNGTSKKKKEEAPKAAPAPAVAAAVEEAEEMDDTELVAVIAAAIAAAEGTTTDGFVVRSIKRRKSNKWNA
;
A
#
# COMPACT_ATOMS: atom_id res chain seq x y z
N MET A 1 -2.98 -5.06 -42.45
CA MET A 1 -4.34 -4.70 -42.00
C MET A 1 -4.94 -5.72 -41.03
N LYS A 2 -4.89 -7.03 -41.30
CA LYS A 2 -5.42 -8.09 -40.42
C LYS A 2 -4.90 -8.08 -38.96
N LYS A 3 -3.60 -7.82 -38.75
CA LYS A 3 -3.00 -7.77 -37.40
C LYS A 3 -3.46 -6.55 -36.57
N LYS A 4 -3.71 -5.41 -37.21
CA LYS A 4 -4.19 -4.19 -36.53
C LYS A 4 -5.67 -4.32 -36.13
N ILE A 5 -6.48 -4.95 -36.97
CA ILE A 5 -7.89 -5.25 -36.68
C ILE A 5 -7.98 -6.28 -35.54
N SER A 6 -7.13 -7.31 -35.53
CA SER A 6 -7.07 -8.30 -34.46
C SER A 6 -6.72 -7.70 -33.09
N LEU A 7 -5.83 -6.70 -33.06
CA LEU A 7 -5.44 -6.03 -31.82
C LEU A 7 -6.54 -5.09 -31.31
N VAL A 8 -7.22 -4.37 -32.21
CA VAL A 8 -8.37 -3.53 -31.86
C VAL A 8 -9.53 -4.36 -31.33
N VAL A 9 -9.82 -5.52 -31.94
CA VAL A 9 -10.86 -6.43 -31.45
C VAL A 9 -10.48 -7.05 -30.10
N ALA A 10 -9.22 -7.40 -29.88
CA ALA A 10 -8.76 -7.92 -28.59
C ALA A 10 -8.88 -6.87 -27.46
N VAL A 11 -8.53 -5.61 -27.74
CA VAL A 11 -8.70 -4.50 -26.78
C VAL A 11 -10.17 -4.21 -26.52
N LEU A 12 -11.03 -4.26 -27.55
CA LEU A 12 -12.49 -4.09 -27.39
C LEU A 12 -13.13 -5.22 -26.58
N VAL A 13 -12.68 -6.47 -26.74
CA VAL A 13 -13.12 -7.61 -25.94
C VAL A 13 -12.61 -7.51 -24.49
N LEU A 14 -11.43 -6.93 -24.27
CA LEU A 14 -10.94 -6.63 -22.92
C LEU A 14 -11.78 -5.53 -22.26
N VAL A 15 -12.06 -4.43 -22.96
CA VAL A 15 -12.86 -3.30 -22.44
C VAL A 15 -14.32 -3.71 -22.21
N LEU A 16 -14.91 -4.52 -23.09
CA LEU A 16 -16.27 -5.05 -22.93
C LEU A 16 -16.33 -6.24 -21.96
N GLY A 17 -15.22 -6.95 -21.75
CA GLY A 17 -15.09 -8.01 -20.76
C GLY A 17 -15.01 -7.50 -19.32
N LEU A 18 -14.60 -6.24 -19.12
CA LEU A 18 -14.68 -5.56 -17.82
C LEU A 18 -16.09 -5.02 -17.50
N ALA A 19 -16.97 -4.88 -18.50
CA ALA A 19 -18.37 -4.49 -18.30
C ALA A 19 -19.29 -5.68 -17.95
N GLY A 20 -18.71 -6.84 -17.65
CA GLY A 20 -19.41 -8.08 -17.32
C GLY A 20 -19.49 -8.36 -15.81
N CYS A 21 -19.92 -7.40 -14.99
CA CYS A 21 -20.41 -7.70 -13.64
C CYS A 21 -21.93 -7.86 -13.70
N GLY A 22 -22.38 -8.96 -14.32
CA GLY A 22 -23.78 -9.35 -14.32
C GLY A 22 -24.17 -9.91 -12.95
N ASN A 23 -25.12 -9.26 -12.28
CA ASN A 23 -25.70 -9.63 -10.97
C ASN A 23 -24.66 -10.07 -9.93
N ALA A 24 -23.86 -9.13 -9.43
CA ALA A 24 -23.23 -9.33 -8.13
C ALA A 24 -24.34 -9.61 -7.10
N LYS A 25 -24.20 -10.68 -6.31
CA LYS A 25 -25.05 -10.87 -5.13
C LYS A 25 -24.75 -9.70 -4.20
N THR A 26 -25.70 -8.81 -4.03
CA THR A 26 -25.62 -7.73 -3.05
C THR A 26 -26.40 -8.12 -1.82
N VAL A 27 -25.90 -7.76 -0.65
CA VAL A 27 -26.65 -7.89 0.60
C VAL A 27 -27.97 -7.11 0.48
N SER A 28 -29.05 -7.66 1.02
CA SER A 28 -30.37 -7.00 1.04
C SER A 28 -30.42 -6.05 2.24
N TYR A 29 -30.87 -4.82 2.02
CA TYR A 29 -31.02 -3.81 3.07
C TYR A 29 -32.20 -2.89 2.75
N ASP A 30 -32.76 -2.27 3.79
CA ASP A 30 -33.77 -1.23 3.67
C ASP A 30 -33.10 0.14 3.80
N LYS A 31 -33.22 0.96 2.75
CA LYS A 31 -32.53 2.26 2.68
C LYS A 31 -33.00 3.22 3.77
N ASP A 32 -34.30 3.32 3.99
CA ASP A 32 -34.85 4.27 4.96
C ASP A 32 -34.45 3.90 6.39
N THR A 33 -34.44 2.60 6.70
CA THR A 33 -33.93 2.09 7.98
C THR A 33 -32.44 2.41 8.15
N LEU A 34 -31.63 2.18 7.10
CA LEU A 34 -30.18 2.39 7.19
C LEU A 34 -29.82 3.88 7.31
N ILE A 35 -30.58 4.78 6.67
CA ILE A 35 -30.46 6.24 6.86
C ILE A 35 -30.73 6.60 8.33
N GLN A 36 -31.86 6.15 8.89
CA GLN A 36 -32.22 6.42 10.28
C GLN A 36 -31.16 5.91 11.25
N SER A 37 -30.62 4.73 10.96
CA SER A 37 -29.52 4.15 11.73
C SER A 37 -28.23 4.97 11.63
N CYS A 38 -27.83 5.42 10.43
CA CYS A 38 -26.66 6.26 10.26
C CYS A 38 -26.80 7.60 11.01
N ASP A 39 -27.98 8.25 10.90
CA ASP A 39 -28.28 9.48 11.63
C ASP A 39 -28.19 9.26 13.14
N ALA A 40 -28.80 8.20 13.67
CA ALA A 40 -28.75 7.91 15.11
C ALA A 40 -27.34 7.59 15.62
N VAL A 41 -26.55 6.84 14.84
CA VAL A 41 -25.14 6.59 15.16
C VAL A 41 -24.35 7.90 15.16
N PHE A 42 -24.53 8.72 14.13
CA PHE A 42 -23.87 10.01 13.99
C PHE A 42 -24.21 10.94 15.15
N ASP A 43 -25.49 11.09 15.49
CA ASP A 43 -25.96 11.92 16.60
C ASP A 43 -25.31 11.53 17.94
N ILE A 44 -25.17 10.22 18.20
CA ILE A 44 -24.51 9.73 19.42
C ILE A 44 -23.03 10.14 19.43
N ILE A 45 -22.32 9.93 18.31
CA ILE A 45 -20.90 10.26 18.17
C ILE A 45 -20.67 11.78 18.27
N GLU A 46 -21.48 12.56 17.54
CA GLU A 46 -21.43 14.01 17.50
C GLU A 46 -21.72 14.62 18.87
N SER A 47 -22.65 14.03 19.64
CA SER A 47 -23.03 14.56 20.96
C SER A 47 -21.87 14.69 21.94
N GLY A 48 -20.79 13.91 21.75
CA GLY A 48 -19.66 13.87 22.68
C GLY A 48 -20.03 13.40 24.09
N SER A 49 -21.20 12.77 24.26
CA SER A 49 -21.70 12.31 25.56
C SER A 49 -20.86 11.17 26.16
N ILE A 50 -20.12 10.48 25.32
CA ILE A 50 -19.23 9.39 25.68
C ILE A 50 -17.91 9.53 24.91
N THR A 51 -16.80 9.23 25.58
CA THR A 51 -15.47 9.26 24.97
C THR A 51 -14.89 7.86 24.78
N SER A 52 -13.92 7.73 23.88
CA SER A 52 -13.16 6.47 23.70
C SER A 52 -12.53 5.97 25.00
N ASP A 53 -11.91 6.88 25.79
CA ASP A 53 -11.34 6.55 27.10
C ASP A 53 -12.40 5.96 28.06
N GLN A 54 -13.60 6.53 28.10
CA GLN A 54 -14.67 6.01 28.94
C GLN A 54 -15.10 4.59 28.55
N ILE A 55 -15.10 4.25 27.27
CA ILE A 55 -15.44 2.90 26.81
C ILE A 55 -14.33 1.92 27.15
N THR A 56 -13.07 2.28 26.89
CA THR A 56 -11.91 1.41 27.09
C THR A 56 -11.60 1.15 28.58
N GLU A 57 -11.98 2.08 29.46
CA GLU A 57 -11.86 1.91 30.91
C GLU A 57 -13.01 1.08 31.54
N MET A 58 -14.10 0.86 30.81
CA MET A 58 -15.20 0.01 31.28
C MET A 58 -14.80 -1.47 31.30
N SER A 59 -15.41 -2.24 32.19
CA SER A 59 -15.32 -3.69 32.12
C SER A 59 -16.07 -4.24 30.91
N ASP A 60 -15.69 -5.41 30.42
CA ASP A 60 -16.35 -6.10 29.30
C ASP A 60 -17.87 -6.21 29.49
N TRP A 61 -18.32 -6.44 30.72
CA TRP A 61 -19.75 -6.49 31.04
C TRP A 61 -20.45 -5.13 30.83
N ASN A 62 -19.81 -4.03 31.26
CA ASN A 62 -20.34 -2.68 31.06
C ASN A 62 -20.30 -2.28 29.58
N GLN A 63 -19.25 -2.67 28.85
CA GLN A 63 -19.16 -2.46 27.40
C GLN A 63 -20.29 -3.17 26.66
N GLY A 64 -20.55 -4.45 26.97
CA GLY A 64 -21.67 -5.19 26.39
C GLY A 64 -23.03 -4.57 26.71
N TYR A 65 -23.22 -4.05 27.94
CA TYR A 65 -24.45 -3.33 28.30
C TYR A 65 -24.61 -2.02 27.51
N LEU A 66 -23.52 -1.26 27.35
CA LEU A 66 -23.50 -0.03 26.57
C LEU A 66 -23.81 -0.32 25.09
N MET A 67 -23.23 -1.37 24.51
CA MET A 67 -23.47 -1.73 23.11
C MET A 67 -24.91 -2.23 22.89
N ALA A 68 -25.50 -2.94 23.86
CA ALA A 68 -26.92 -3.29 23.80
C ALA A 68 -27.84 -2.06 23.90
N GLN A 69 -27.46 -1.05 24.70
CA GLN A 69 -28.16 0.25 24.75
C GLN A 69 -28.01 1.02 23.44
N PHE A 70 -26.83 0.97 22.83
CA PHE A 70 -26.55 1.58 21.54
C PHE A 70 -27.40 0.94 20.45
N GLU A 71 -27.40 -0.40 20.33
CA GLU A 71 -28.23 -1.16 19.41
C GLU A 71 -29.72 -0.84 19.61
N SER A 72 -30.18 -0.74 20.85
CA SER A 72 -31.57 -0.38 21.15
C SER A 72 -31.96 1.03 20.67
N GLN A 73 -31.00 1.95 20.52
CA GLN A 73 -31.26 3.34 20.11
C GLN A 73 -31.08 3.55 18.62
N THR A 74 -30.06 2.91 18.03
CA THR A 74 -29.67 3.09 16.62
C THR A 74 -30.24 2.02 15.70
N GLY A 75 -30.66 0.88 16.25
CA GLY A 75 -31.03 -0.31 15.48
C GLY A 75 -29.82 -1.05 14.90
N VAL A 76 -28.59 -0.68 15.28
CA VAL A 76 -27.35 -1.18 14.69
C VAL A 76 -26.48 -1.85 15.73
N GLN A 77 -25.99 -3.04 15.39
CA GLN A 77 -24.99 -3.75 16.17
C GLN A 77 -23.60 -3.18 15.88
N MET A 78 -22.79 -3.03 16.93
CA MET A 78 -21.41 -2.55 16.84
C MET A 78 -20.62 -3.11 18.02
N GLU A 79 -19.35 -3.42 17.79
CA GLU A 79 -18.40 -3.80 18.84
C GLU A 79 -17.92 -2.57 19.62
N ALA A 80 -17.63 -2.74 20.92
CA ALA A 80 -17.20 -1.63 21.76
C ALA A 80 -15.88 -0.99 21.28
N ASP A 81 -14.94 -1.80 20.80
CA ASP A 81 -13.66 -1.34 20.24
C ASP A 81 -13.86 -0.53 18.95
N THR A 82 -14.81 -0.96 18.11
CA THR A 82 -15.20 -0.21 16.90
C THR A 82 -15.80 1.14 17.28
N PHE A 83 -16.66 1.16 18.30
CA PHE A 83 -17.25 2.42 18.78
C PHE A 83 -16.21 3.37 19.35
N ALA A 84 -15.28 2.87 20.16
CA ALA A 84 -14.16 3.65 20.69
C ALA A 84 -13.29 4.23 19.57
N THR A 85 -12.98 3.43 18.54
CA THR A 85 -12.23 3.86 17.36
C THR A 85 -12.99 4.94 16.57
N ALA A 86 -14.31 4.79 16.42
CA ALA A 86 -15.15 5.77 15.73
C ALA A 86 -15.16 7.12 16.46
N LEU A 87 -15.25 7.12 17.81
CA LEU A 87 -15.20 8.35 18.61
C LEU A 87 -13.83 9.04 18.54
N GLU A 88 -12.74 8.27 18.56
CA GLU A 88 -11.40 8.81 18.40
C GLU A 88 -11.19 9.39 16.99
N GLY A 89 -11.64 8.66 15.96
CA GLY A 89 -11.62 9.10 14.57
C GLY A 89 -12.42 10.40 14.36
N TRP A 90 -13.61 10.49 14.93
CA TRP A 90 -14.43 11.70 14.93
C TRP A 90 -13.70 12.88 15.56
N LYS A 91 -13.13 12.69 16.75
CA LYS A 91 -12.38 13.74 17.46
C LYS A 91 -11.19 14.22 16.63
N ALA A 92 -10.40 13.30 16.08
CA ALA A 92 -9.27 13.64 15.21
C ALA A 92 -9.73 14.40 13.95
N SER A 93 -10.91 14.07 13.45
CA SER A 93 -11.50 14.71 12.27
C SER A 93 -11.97 16.14 12.56
N LEU A 94 -12.46 16.43 13.76
CA LEU A 94 -12.73 17.81 14.20
C LEU A 94 -11.44 18.64 14.35
N GLU A 95 -10.33 18.03 14.79
CA GLU A 95 -9.03 18.70 14.84
C GLU A 95 -8.47 18.99 13.43
N GLU A 96 -8.80 18.15 12.45
CA GLU A 96 -8.30 18.27 11.08
C GLU A 96 -9.19 19.12 10.17
N CYS A 97 -10.51 18.95 10.28
CA CYS A 97 -11.50 19.53 9.37
C CYS A 97 -12.23 20.75 9.97
N GLY A 98 -12.05 21.01 11.26
CA GLY A 98 -12.76 22.03 12.00
C GLY A 98 -14.14 21.56 12.49
N ASP A 99 -14.95 22.50 12.96
CA ASP A 99 -16.31 22.23 13.45
C ASP A 99 -17.21 21.69 12.32
N TYR A 100 -18.02 20.68 12.64
CA TYR A 100 -19.03 20.13 11.73
C TYR A 100 -20.17 21.14 11.50
N GLU A 101 -20.60 21.28 10.24
CA GLU A 101 -21.69 22.19 9.86
C GLU A 101 -22.94 21.46 9.36
N SER A 102 -22.78 20.54 8.39
CA SER A 102 -23.87 19.78 7.81
C SER A 102 -23.37 18.63 6.92
N HIS A 103 -24.23 17.63 6.66
CA HIS A 103 -24.03 16.64 5.61
C HIS A 103 -25.19 16.63 4.61
N LYS A 104 -24.92 16.10 3.41
CA LYS A 104 -25.91 15.89 2.34
C LYS A 104 -26.60 14.52 2.50
N ASP A 105 -27.41 14.19 1.51
CA ASP A 105 -28.06 12.88 1.39
C ASP A 105 -27.01 11.75 1.32
N TYR A 106 -27.42 10.58 1.82
CA TYR A 106 -26.61 9.37 1.82
C TYR A 106 -26.58 8.69 0.44
N GLU A 107 -25.38 8.29 0.03
CA GLU A 107 -25.09 7.43 -1.11
C GLU A 107 -24.78 6.01 -0.62
N PHE A 108 -25.19 4.99 -1.41
CA PHE A 108 -25.11 3.59 -0.99
C PHE A 108 -24.35 2.76 -2.02
N GLU A 109 -23.30 2.07 -1.57
CA GLU A 109 -22.57 1.08 -2.34
C GLU A 109 -22.72 -0.29 -1.68
N ALA A 110 -23.51 -1.16 -2.30
CA ALA A 110 -23.74 -2.51 -1.79
C ALA A 110 -22.87 -3.54 -2.52
N SER A 111 -22.31 -4.46 -1.74
CA SER A 111 -21.48 -5.56 -2.23
C SER A 111 -21.97 -6.90 -1.67
N SER A 112 -21.24 -7.98 -1.94
CA SER A 112 -21.51 -9.29 -1.33
C SER A 112 -21.09 -9.38 0.13
N THR A 113 -20.24 -8.47 0.60
CA THR A 113 -19.67 -8.48 1.95
C THR A 113 -20.34 -7.48 2.88
N GLY A 114 -21.25 -6.64 2.37
CA GLY A 114 -21.84 -5.57 3.17
C GLY A 114 -22.32 -4.37 2.34
N VAL A 115 -22.55 -3.26 3.04
CA VAL A 115 -23.02 -1.99 2.48
C VAL A 115 -22.15 -0.85 3.01
N THR A 116 -21.59 -0.05 2.11
CA THR A 116 -20.96 1.22 2.46
C THR A 116 -21.97 2.34 2.24
N VAL A 117 -22.14 3.17 3.26
CA VAL A 117 -23.02 4.34 3.23
C VAL A 117 -22.16 5.58 3.39
N THR A 118 -22.27 6.52 2.45
CA THR A 118 -21.42 7.71 2.40
C THR A 118 -22.28 8.97 2.38
N ALA A 119 -21.99 9.95 3.23
CA ALA A 119 -22.62 11.26 3.19
C ALA A 119 -21.56 12.37 3.05
N PRO A 120 -21.58 13.13 1.95
CA PRO A 120 -20.70 14.29 1.81
C PRO A 120 -21.04 15.35 2.86
N ALA A 121 -20.05 15.68 3.70
CA ALA A 121 -20.14 16.61 4.80
C ALA A 121 -19.30 17.88 4.60
N THR A 122 -19.79 18.96 5.18
CA THR A 122 -19.14 20.26 5.24
C THR A 122 -18.72 20.52 6.67
N PHE A 123 -17.43 20.78 6.85
CA PHE A 123 -16.86 21.29 8.09
C PHE A 123 -16.30 22.69 7.82
N SER A 124 -16.03 23.43 8.89
CA SER A 124 -15.60 24.83 8.80
C SER A 124 -14.28 25.05 8.05
N ASP A 125 -13.32 24.11 8.11
CA ASP A 125 -12.04 24.25 7.41
C ASP A 125 -11.98 23.50 6.07
N ARG A 126 -12.69 22.38 5.93
CA ARG A 126 -12.74 21.58 4.67
C ARG A 126 -13.98 20.71 4.57
N SER A 127 -14.27 20.23 3.37
CA SER A 127 -15.26 19.16 3.16
C SER A 127 -14.66 17.80 3.48
N ALA A 128 -15.49 16.84 3.89
CA ALA A 128 -15.11 15.45 4.09
C ALA A 128 -16.29 14.53 3.75
N ASP A 129 -16.07 13.23 3.64
CA ASP A 129 -17.16 12.25 3.52
C ASP A 129 -17.32 11.49 4.83
N LEU A 130 -18.52 11.48 5.40
CA LEU A 130 -18.89 10.57 6.48
C LEU A 130 -19.12 9.19 5.87
N GLU A 131 -18.37 8.18 6.30
CA GLU A 131 -18.43 6.84 5.74
C GLU A 131 -18.73 5.82 6.84
N PHE A 132 -19.82 5.07 6.62
CA PHE A 132 -20.27 3.97 7.46
C PHE A 132 -20.13 2.67 6.68
N VAL A 133 -19.48 1.67 7.26
CA VAL A 133 -19.29 0.37 6.61
C VAL A 133 -20.00 -0.72 7.42
N PHE A 134 -21.02 -1.30 6.82
CA PHE A 134 -21.79 -2.40 7.40
C PHE A 134 -21.37 -3.73 6.79
N ASP A 135 -21.31 -4.79 7.60
CA ASP A 135 -21.07 -6.15 7.16
C ASP A 135 -22.32 -6.80 6.51
N GLU A 136 -22.23 -8.10 6.19
CA GLU A 136 -23.35 -8.87 5.64
C GLU A 136 -24.55 -9.03 6.59
N ASN A 137 -24.34 -8.83 7.90
CA ASN A 137 -25.34 -8.94 8.95
C ASN A 137 -25.94 -7.58 9.37
N MET A 138 -25.55 -6.48 8.72
CA MET A 138 -25.89 -5.11 9.11
C MET A 138 -25.27 -4.68 10.46
N THR A 139 -24.15 -5.30 10.83
CA THR A 139 -23.27 -4.84 11.92
C THR A 139 -22.39 -3.73 11.38
N LEU A 140 -22.27 -2.62 12.10
CA LEU A 140 -21.41 -1.51 11.71
C LEU A 140 -19.96 -1.84 12.10
N GLU A 141 -19.12 -2.04 11.09
CA GLU A 141 -17.70 -2.37 11.25
C GLU A 141 -16.82 -1.13 11.42
N SER A 142 -17.21 0.00 10.82
CA SER A 142 -16.50 1.26 10.97
C SER A 142 -17.38 2.48 10.70
N PHE A 143 -17.03 3.57 11.38
CA PHE A 143 -17.42 4.93 11.03
C PHE A 143 -16.15 5.75 10.88
N THR A 144 -16.00 6.44 9.75
CA THR A 144 -14.82 7.26 9.45
C THR A 144 -15.22 8.58 8.79
N VAL A 145 -14.38 9.60 8.94
CA VAL A 145 -14.53 10.87 8.23
C VAL A 145 -13.35 11.03 7.29
N ASN A 146 -13.63 11.02 5.99
CA ASN A 146 -12.64 11.07 4.93
C ASN A 146 -12.44 12.51 4.45
N ALA A 147 -11.44 13.19 4.99
CA ALA A 147 -11.14 14.59 4.66
C ALA A 147 -10.74 14.79 3.19
N HIS A 148 -11.37 15.76 2.52
CA HIS A 148 -10.98 16.16 1.15
C HIS A 148 -9.87 17.20 1.20
N TYR A 149 -8.64 16.78 0.91
CA TYR A 149 -7.50 17.69 0.83
C TYR A 149 -7.49 18.46 -0.48
N GLY A 150 -7.15 19.75 -0.39
CA GLY A 150 -6.95 20.57 -1.57
C GLY A 150 -5.74 20.11 -2.38
N MET A 151 -5.81 20.23 -3.71
CA MET A 151 -4.70 19.86 -4.61
C MET A 151 -3.39 20.59 -4.23
N SER A 152 -3.46 21.83 -3.73
CA SER A 152 -2.31 22.58 -3.23
C SER A 152 -1.70 22.01 -1.95
N GLU A 153 -2.53 21.55 -1.00
CA GLU A 153 -2.06 20.92 0.25
C GLU A 153 -1.42 19.56 -0.04
N ILE A 154 -2.03 18.78 -0.94
CA ILE A 154 -1.48 17.50 -1.40
C ILE A 154 -0.13 17.75 -2.08
N LEU A 155 -0.04 18.74 -2.97
CA LEU A 155 1.21 19.10 -3.65
C LEU A 155 2.26 19.64 -2.68
N GLU A 156 1.88 20.39 -1.65
CA GLU A 156 2.81 20.87 -0.63
C GLU A 156 3.35 19.72 0.21
N LYS A 157 2.47 18.84 0.72
CA LYS A 157 2.88 17.64 1.48
C LYS A 157 3.75 16.70 0.63
N ALA A 158 3.34 16.42 -0.60
CA ALA A 158 4.10 15.58 -1.53
C ALA A 158 5.42 16.25 -1.97
N GLY A 159 5.40 17.56 -2.19
CA GLY A 159 6.55 18.37 -2.57
C GLY A 159 7.59 18.42 -1.47
N LEU A 160 7.17 18.58 -0.21
CA LEU A 160 8.06 18.56 0.95
C LEU A 160 8.75 17.20 1.07
N ASN A 161 8.02 16.09 0.90
CA ASN A 161 8.62 14.77 0.92
C ASN A 161 9.54 14.50 -0.28
N THR A 162 9.20 15.03 -1.46
CA THR A 162 10.06 14.95 -2.66
C THR A 162 11.35 15.75 -2.48
N LEU A 163 11.28 16.94 -1.89
CA LEU A 163 12.45 17.75 -1.60
C LEU A 163 13.35 17.08 -0.54
N LEU A 164 12.73 16.50 0.49
CA LEU A 164 13.44 15.84 1.58
C LEU A 164 14.08 14.51 1.14
N GLY A 165 13.37 13.71 0.33
CA GLY A 165 13.87 12.44 -0.20
C GLY A 165 14.74 12.59 -1.44
N MET A 166 14.19 13.13 -2.53
CA MET A 166 14.87 13.21 -3.83
C MET A 166 15.74 14.46 -3.97
N GLY A 167 15.31 15.59 -3.40
CA GLY A 167 16.04 16.86 -3.48
C GLY A 167 17.40 16.82 -2.77
N THR A 168 17.49 16.17 -1.61
CA THR A 168 18.76 16.02 -0.85
C THR A 168 19.79 15.20 -1.61
N VAL A 169 19.38 14.12 -2.28
CA VAL A 169 20.24 13.31 -3.16
C VAL A 169 20.73 14.17 -4.33
N PHE A 170 19.84 14.96 -4.94
CA PHE A 170 20.21 15.84 -6.06
C PHE A 170 21.23 16.91 -5.66
N VAL A 171 21.04 17.54 -4.50
CA VAL A 171 22.00 18.52 -3.94
C VAL A 171 23.35 17.86 -3.64
N MET A 172 23.37 16.66 -3.06
CA MET A 172 24.62 15.94 -2.81
C MET A 172 25.37 15.59 -4.09
N LEU A 173 24.67 15.15 -5.14
CA LEU A 173 25.29 14.86 -6.42
C LEU A 173 25.89 16.11 -7.08
N ILE A 174 25.18 17.25 -7.03
CA ILE A 174 25.70 18.53 -7.51
C ILE A 174 26.94 18.94 -6.71
N PHE A 175 26.90 18.80 -5.38
CA PHE A 175 28.02 19.13 -4.50
C PHE A 175 29.25 18.26 -4.78
N MET A 176 29.07 16.95 -4.97
CA MET A 176 30.15 16.02 -5.33
C MET A 176 30.72 16.33 -6.72
N SER A 177 29.86 16.65 -7.69
CA SER A 177 30.28 17.09 -9.02
C SER A 177 31.14 18.36 -8.96
N PHE A 178 30.75 19.33 -8.11
CA PHE A 178 31.49 20.56 -7.91
C PHE A 178 32.86 20.32 -7.25
N ILE A 179 32.94 19.46 -6.23
CA ILE A 179 34.22 19.09 -5.59
C ILE A 179 35.17 18.45 -6.60
N ILE A 180 34.70 17.48 -7.40
CA ILE A 180 35.52 16.83 -8.43
C ILE A 180 35.99 17.85 -9.47
N SER A 181 35.12 18.80 -9.85
CA SER A 181 35.49 19.90 -10.73
C SER A 181 36.58 20.79 -10.13
N LEU A 182 36.57 21.05 -8.83
CA LEU A 182 37.62 21.83 -8.15
C LEU A 182 38.96 21.10 -8.04
N ILE A 183 38.96 19.76 -7.93
CA ILE A 183 40.20 18.95 -7.95
C ILE A 183 40.99 19.16 -9.25
N LYS A 184 40.31 19.45 -10.36
CA LYS A 184 40.96 19.81 -11.65
C LYS A 184 41.80 21.11 -11.57
N TYR A 185 41.44 22.03 -10.68
CA TYR A 185 42.12 23.33 -10.54
C TYR A 185 43.27 23.32 -9.52
N VAL A 186 43.46 22.21 -8.79
CA VAL A 186 44.59 22.03 -7.87
C VAL A 186 45.51 20.93 -8.40
N PRO A 187 46.36 21.22 -9.41
CA PRO A 187 47.28 20.24 -9.99
C PRO A 187 48.32 19.71 -8.99
N ALA A 188 48.47 20.35 -7.82
CA ALA A 188 49.34 19.90 -6.74
C ALA A 188 48.84 18.64 -6.01
N LEU A 189 47.53 18.34 -6.02
CA LEU A 189 46.99 17.10 -5.45
C LEU A 189 47.12 15.91 -6.41
N LEU A 190 47.14 16.16 -7.73
CA LEU A 190 47.31 15.14 -8.77
C LEU A 190 48.79 14.86 -9.10
N ASN A 191 49.70 15.84 -8.92
CA ASN A 191 51.11 15.72 -9.33
C ASN A 191 52.08 15.38 -8.18
N GLY A 192 51.59 14.89 -7.03
CA GLY A 192 52.42 14.57 -5.85
C GLY A 192 53.38 13.38 -5.98
N THR A 193 53.33 12.58 -7.06
CA THR A 193 54.09 11.32 -7.14
C THR A 193 54.61 10.99 -8.54
N SER A 194 55.32 11.91 -9.18
CA SER A 194 56.04 11.59 -10.42
C SER A 194 57.37 12.32 -10.58
N LYS A 195 58.43 11.75 -10.01
CA LYS A 195 59.82 11.96 -10.45
C LYS A 195 60.46 10.60 -10.80
N LYS A 196 60.56 10.36 -12.12
CA LYS A 196 61.46 9.49 -12.90
C LYS A 196 62.27 8.39 -12.17
N LYS A 197 62.18 7.16 -12.69
CA LYS A 197 63.28 6.53 -13.46
C LYS A 197 62.74 5.41 -14.37
N LYS A 198 63.09 5.48 -15.66
CA LYS A 198 62.87 4.46 -16.68
C LYS A 198 64.19 3.70 -16.82
N GLU A 199 64.16 2.39 -16.58
CA GLU A 199 65.21 1.42 -16.95
C GLU A 199 64.52 0.10 -17.31
N GLU A 200 65.08 -0.60 -18.29
CA GLU A 200 64.47 -1.61 -19.18
C GLU A 200 63.92 -2.89 -18.54
N ALA A 201 62.97 -3.49 -19.27
CA ALA A 201 62.10 -4.60 -18.89
C ALA A 201 62.76 -5.99 -19.03
N PRO A 202 62.13 -7.01 -18.40
CA PRO A 202 61.80 -8.22 -19.14
C PRO A 202 60.30 -8.52 -19.12
N LYS A 203 59.77 -8.61 -20.34
CA LYS A 203 58.74 -9.53 -20.85
C LYS A 203 57.34 -9.51 -20.23
N ALA A 204 56.42 -9.10 -21.11
CA ALA A 204 54.98 -8.95 -20.93
C ALA A 204 54.20 -10.26 -20.77
N ALA A 205 53.09 -10.18 -20.05
CA ALA A 205 51.87 -10.94 -20.35
C ALA A 205 50.70 -9.93 -20.45
N PRO A 206 49.87 -10.00 -21.49
CA PRO A 206 49.05 -8.88 -21.94
C PRO A 206 47.81 -8.68 -21.08
N ALA A 207 47.49 -7.41 -20.84
CA ALA A 207 46.11 -6.98 -20.70
C ALA A 207 45.61 -6.52 -22.08
N PRO A 208 44.46 -7.00 -22.56
CA PRO A 208 43.58 -6.25 -23.45
C PRO A 208 42.38 -5.75 -22.62
N ALA A 209 42.10 -4.46 -22.55
CA ALA A 209 41.53 -3.60 -23.60
C ALA A 209 40.12 -4.03 -24.03
N VAL A 210 39.22 -3.06 -23.93
CA VAL A 210 37.77 -3.08 -24.16
C VAL A 210 37.40 -3.62 -25.55
N ALA A 211 36.49 -4.58 -25.60
CA ALA A 211 35.68 -4.92 -26.77
C ALA A 211 34.27 -5.33 -26.33
N ALA A 212 33.32 -5.10 -27.25
CA ALA A 212 31.88 -5.17 -27.05
C ALA A 212 31.33 -6.53 -26.56
N ALA A 213 30.19 -6.43 -25.87
CA ALA A 213 29.10 -7.40 -25.70
C ALA A 213 29.44 -8.90 -25.79
N VAL A 214 29.49 -9.56 -24.62
CA VAL A 214 28.92 -10.90 -24.41
C VAL A 214 28.40 -10.94 -22.97
N GLU A 215 27.13 -11.32 -22.78
CA GLU A 215 26.60 -11.76 -21.49
C GLU A 215 27.45 -12.94 -21.02
N GLU A 216 28.30 -12.71 -20.03
CA GLU A 216 28.90 -13.79 -19.27
C GLU A 216 27.88 -14.14 -18.18
N ALA A 217 27.14 -15.22 -18.45
CA ALA A 217 26.19 -15.77 -17.49
C ALA A 217 26.93 -16.00 -16.17
N GLU A 218 26.47 -15.33 -15.11
CA GLU A 218 26.81 -15.71 -13.75
C GLU A 218 26.58 -17.22 -13.63
N GLU A 219 27.66 -17.94 -13.41
CA GLU A 219 27.59 -19.28 -12.86
C GLU A 219 27.05 -19.10 -11.44
N MET A 220 25.72 -19.04 -11.34
CA MET A 220 25.00 -19.03 -10.08
C MET A 220 25.49 -20.23 -9.28
N ASP A 221 26.19 -19.96 -8.19
CA ASP A 221 26.47 -20.97 -7.17
C ASP A 221 25.13 -21.33 -6.50
N ASP A 222 24.43 -22.29 -7.11
CA ASP A 222 23.14 -22.80 -6.65
C ASP A 222 23.24 -23.46 -5.25
N THR A 223 24.42 -23.50 -4.62
CA THR A 223 24.64 -24.08 -3.29
C THR A 223 23.82 -23.40 -2.21
N GLU A 224 23.69 -22.07 -2.23
CA GLU A 224 22.85 -21.33 -1.28
C GLU A 224 21.36 -21.64 -1.49
N LEU A 225 20.92 -21.70 -2.75
CA LEU A 225 19.56 -22.05 -3.14
C LEU A 225 19.20 -23.49 -2.73
N VAL A 226 20.12 -24.42 -2.94
CA VAL A 226 20.00 -25.82 -2.51
C VAL A 226 19.89 -25.92 -0.99
N ALA A 227 20.69 -25.15 -0.23
CA ALA A 227 20.65 -25.15 1.23
C ALA A 227 19.33 -24.62 1.81
N VAL A 228 18.81 -23.51 1.26
CA VAL A 228 17.52 -22.94 1.70
C VAL A 228 16.36 -23.88 1.39
N ILE A 229 16.33 -24.47 0.19
CA ILE A 229 15.29 -25.43 -0.19
C ILE A 229 15.37 -26.68 0.69
N ALA A 230 16.57 -27.17 0.98
CA ALA A 230 16.75 -28.32 1.84
C ALA A 230 16.27 -28.05 3.28
N ALA A 231 16.63 -26.89 3.85
CA ALA A 231 16.18 -26.49 5.18
C ALA A 231 14.65 -26.35 5.26
N ALA A 232 14.02 -25.77 4.22
CA ALA A 232 12.56 -25.61 4.16
C ALA A 232 11.82 -26.94 4.13
N ILE A 233 12.30 -27.93 3.36
CA ILE A 233 11.69 -29.27 3.28
C ILE A 233 11.86 -30.01 4.60
N ALA A 234 13.06 -29.97 5.20
CA ALA A 234 13.31 -30.55 6.52
C ALA A 234 12.38 -29.97 7.60
N ALA A 235 12.18 -28.65 7.59
CA ALA A 235 11.28 -27.98 8.53
C ALA A 235 9.80 -28.35 8.31
N ALA A 236 9.36 -28.45 7.06
CA ALA A 236 7.97 -28.78 6.74
C ALA A 236 7.62 -30.26 7.02
N GLU A 237 8.55 -31.18 6.78
CA GLU A 237 8.35 -32.61 6.99
C GLU A 237 8.79 -33.09 8.38
N GLY A 238 9.37 -32.20 9.20
CA GLY A 238 9.87 -32.52 10.54
C GLY A 238 10.99 -33.56 10.53
N THR A 239 11.77 -33.62 9.45
CA THR A 239 12.80 -34.63 9.19
C THR A 239 14.17 -33.98 9.00
N THR A 240 15.25 -34.77 9.03
CA THR A 240 16.61 -34.25 8.78
C THR A 240 16.89 -34.12 7.28
N THR A 241 17.84 -33.27 6.93
CA THR A 241 18.24 -33.00 5.53
C THR A 241 18.89 -34.19 4.82
N ASP A 242 19.19 -35.28 5.53
CA ASP A 242 19.84 -36.48 4.97
C ASP A 242 18.88 -37.36 4.15
N GLY A 243 17.57 -37.14 4.27
CA GLY A 243 16.54 -37.95 3.62
C GLY A 243 16.25 -37.60 2.15
N PHE A 244 16.78 -36.49 1.63
CA PHE A 244 16.44 -35.99 0.29
C PHE A 244 17.60 -35.22 -0.37
N VAL A 245 17.58 -35.14 -1.70
CA VAL A 245 18.64 -34.49 -2.49
C VAL A 245 18.01 -33.43 -3.40
N VAL A 246 18.41 -32.18 -3.21
CA VAL A 246 18.01 -31.05 -4.06
C VAL A 246 19.05 -30.85 -5.15
N ARG A 247 18.61 -30.85 -6.41
CA ARG A 247 19.49 -30.60 -7.57
C ARG A 247 18.78 -29.77 -8.62
N SER A 248 19.52 -28.93 -9.33
CA SER A 248 19.02 -28.19 -10.48
C SER A 248 18.70 -29.15 -11.64
N ILE A 249 17.47 -29.11 -12.16
CA ILE A 249 17.04 -29.88 -13.34
C ILE A 249 16.67 -28.89 -14.45
N LYS A 250 17.48 -28.82 -15.50
CA LYS A 250 17.16 -28.03 -16.70
C LYS A 250 16.31 -28.86 -17.67
N ARG A 251 15.11 -28.37 -17.99
CA ARG A 251 14.21 -28.97 -18.98
C ARG A 251 14.85 -28.91 -20.37
N ARG A 252 14.97 -30.05 -21.07
CA ARG A 252 15.42 -30.05 -22.47
C ARG A 252 14.34 -29.43 -23.38
N LYS A 253 14.76 -28.67 -24.39
CA LYS A 253 13.85 -28.03 -25.39
C LYS A 253 13.13 -29.02 -26.33
N SER A 254 13.58 -30.28 -26.40
CA SER A 254 13.01 -31.30 -27.29
C SER A 254 12.07 -32.21 -26.49
N ASN A 255 10.78 -32.16 -26.81
CA ASN A 255 9.73 -32.97 -26.18
C ASN A 255 9.55 -34.34 -26.87
N LYS A 256 10.66 -35.00 -27.26
CA LYS A 256 10.63 -36.38 -27.73
C LYS A 256 10.98 -37.30 -26.57
N TRP A 257 10.01 -37.50 -25.69
CA TRP A 257 9.98 -38.70 -24.86
C TRP A 257 9.53 -39.84 -25.78
N ASN A 258 10.30 -40.93 -25.79
CA ASN A 258 10.25 -42.11 -26.66
C ASN A 258 8.89 -42.47 -27.30
N ALA A 259 8.95 -42.80 -28.59
CA ALA A 259 7.96 -43.65 -29.26
C ALA A 259 8.01 -45.09 -28.70
#